data_AF-A0A945HEV6-F1
#
_entry.id   AF-A0A945HEV6-F1
#
_cell.length_a   1.000
_cell.length_b   1.000
_cell.length_c   1.000
_cell.angle_alpha   90.00
_cell.angle_beta   90.00
_cell.angle_gamma   90.00
#
_symmetry.space_group_name_H-M   'P 1'
#
loop_
_entity.id
_entity.type
_entity.pdbx_description
1 polymer ?
#
loop_
_entity_poly.entity_id
_entity_poly.type
_entity_poly.pdbx_seq_one_letter_code
_entity_poly.pdbx_strand_id
1 'polypeptide(L)'
;MAKIIKFDETARRSLENGMNQLADAVRITLGPKGRNVVLEKKWGAPTITNDGVSIAKEIDLEDPYERIGAELVKEVAKKTDDVAGDGTTTATVLAWSMVREGLRNVAAGANPMSLKKGIEAAVAAAVDVIRESAQDVSSDKGQIANVAAISAGDTEIGEMISEAIDKVGKDGVITVEEGQSFGMEMDLVEGMRFDKGYISPYFVTDPDRMEAVLEDPYVLFVGSKITAV
;
A
#
# COMPACT_ATOMS: atom_id res chain seq x y z
N MET A 1 19.46 -26.79 14.08
CA MET A 1 18.40 -27.74 13.66
C MET A 1 18.86 -28.46 12.39
N ALA A 2 18.52 -29.74 12.21
CA ALA A 2 18.82 -30.46 10.97
C ALA A 2 17.93 -29.95 9.83
N LYS A 3 18.44 -29.98 8.58
CA LYS A 3 17.66 -29.58 7.39
C LYS A 3 16.71 -30.70 6.99
N ILE A 4 15.48 -30.34 6.64
CA ILE A 4 14.48 -31.23 6.04
C ILE A 4 14.51 -30.98 4.54
N ILE A 5 14.44 -32.04 3.72
CA ILE A 5 14.42 -31.93 2.26
C ILE A 5 13.20 -32.68 1.71
N LYS A 6 12.33 -31.99 0.96
CA LYS A 6 11.20 -32.55 0.21
C LYS A 6 11.46 -32.39 -1.29
N PHE A 7 10.92 -33.31 -2.09
CA PHE A 7 11.10 -33.33 -3.56
C PHE A 7 9.76 -33.43 -4.29
N ASP A 8 9.82 -33.11 -5.59
CA ASP A 8 8.74 -33.32 -6.56
C ASP A 8 7.37 -32.80 -6.09
N GLU A 9 6.33 -33.61 -6.28
CA GLU A 9 4.94 -33.27 -5.99
C GLU A 9 4.71 -32.97 -4.50
N THR A 10 5.42 -33.67 -3.60
CA THR A 10 5.26 -33.46 -2.16
C THR A 10 5.72 -32.06 -1.74
N ALA A 11 6.81 -31.56 -2.34
CA ALA A 11 7.27 -30.20 -2.10
C ALA A 11 6.30 -29.17 -2.71
N ARG A 12 5.85 -29.40 -3.95
CA ARG A 12 4.94 -28.49 -4.65
C ARG A 12 3.61 -28.32 -3.93
N ARG A 13 2.99 -29.41 -3.47
CA ARG A 13 1.73 -29.37 -2.72
C ARG A 13 1.86 -28.65 -1.39
N SER A 14 2.96 -28.86 -0.66
CA SER A 14 3.17 -28.11 0.58
C SER A 14 3.33 -26.61 0.32
N LEU A 15 4.04 -26.20 -0.74
CA LEU A 15 4.12 -24.79 -1.11
C LEU A 15 2.74 -24.24 -1.51
N GLU A 16 1.99 -24.97 -2.35
CA GLU A 16 0.65 -24.59 -2.79
C GLU A 16 -0.33 -24.42 -1.64
N ASN A 17 -0.29 -25.32 -0.64
CA ASN A 17 -1.14 -25.22 0.56
C ASN A 17 -0.92 -23.91 1.33
N GLY A 18 0.35 -23.52 1.53
CA GLY A 18 0.67 -22.28 2.20
C GLY A 18 0.24 -21.04 1.41
N MET A 19 0.43 -21.09 0.09
CA MET A 19 -0.08 -20.06 -0.81
C MET A 19 -1.61 -19.94 -0.76
N ASN A 20 -2.32 -21.06 -0.74
CA ASN A 20 -3.79 -21.10 -0.65
C ASN A 20 -4.27 -20.45 0.64
N GLN A 21 -3.66 -20.75 1.78
CA GLN A 21 -4.04 -20.16 3.06
C GLN A 21 -3.91 -18.64 3.05
N LEU A 22 -2.79 -18.11 2.53
CA LEU A 22 -2.61 -16.67 2.41
C LEU A 22 -3.59 -16.05 1.41
N ALA A 23 -3.73 -16.65 0.22
CA ALA A 23 -4.62 -16.13 -0.81
C ALA A 23 -6.09 -16.15 -0.39
N ASP A 24 -6.54 -17.18 0.34
CA ASP A 24 -7.91 -17.30 0.85
C ASP A 24 -8.22 -16.21 1.87
N ALA A 25 -7.26 -15.84 2.72
CA ALA A 25 -7.40 -14.76 3.69
C ALA A 25 -7.42 -13.36 3.03
N VAL A 26 -6.65 -13.16 1.97
CA VAL A 26 -6.55 -11.85 1.29
C VAL A 26 -7.70 -11.64 0.29
N ARG A 27 -8.08 -12.66 -0.49
CA ARG A 27 -9.03 -12.49 -1.61
C ARG A 27 -10.43 -12.05 -1.18
N ILE A 28 -10.81 -12.27 0.08
CA ILE A 28 -12.12 -11.85 0.59
C ILE A 28 -12.27 -10.33 0.64
N THR A 29 -11.17 -9.57 0.59
CA THR A 29 -11.18 -8.11 0.58
C THR A 29 -11.34 -7.51 -0.81
N LEU A 30 -11.27 -8.32 -1.87
CA LEU A 30 -11.23 -7.83 -3.24
C LEU A 30 -12.57 -7.23 -3.69
N GLY A 31 -12.52 -6.01 -4.21
CA GLY A 31 -13.63 -5.34 -4.89
C GLY A 31 -14.64 -4.65 -3.96
N PRO A 32 -15.70 -4.03 -4.53
CA PRO A 32 -16.61 -3.15 -3.78
C PRO A 32 -17.52 -3.88 -2.79
N LYS A 33 -17.59 -5.21 -2.88
CA LYS A 33 -18.30 -6.09 -1.92
C LYS A 33 -17.34 -6.93 -1.08
N GLY A 34 -16.06 -6.54 -1.07
CA GLY A 34 -15.04 -7.11 -0.21
C GLY A 34 -15.46 -7.00 1.26
N ARG A 35 -14.96 -7.92 2.06
CA ARG A 35 -15.15 -7.95 3.51
C ARG A 35 -13.85 -7.64 4.21
N ASN A 36 -13.96 -7.11 5.43
CA ASN A 36 -12.81 -6.86 6.27
C ASN A 36 -12.31 -8.15 6.92
N VAL A 37 -11.00 -8.21 7.14
CA VAL A 37 -10.33 -9.22 7.96
C VAL A 37 -10.06 -8.61 9.33
N VAL A 38 -10.26 -9.42 10.37
CA VAL A 38 -9.94 -9.06 11.75
C VAL A 38 -8.61 -9.70 12.11
N LEU A 39 -7.62 -8.86 12.41
CA LEU A 39 -6.27 -9.23 12.78
C LEU A 39 -6.09 -9.03 14.28
N GLU A 40 -5.63 -10.08 14.96
CA GLU A 40 -5.30 -10.00 16.38
C GLU A 40 -4.09 -9.07 16.60
N LYS A 41 -4.15 -8.26 17.66
CA LYS A 41 -2.99 -7.54 18.17
C LYS A 41 -2.63 -8.10 19.54
N LYS A 42 -1.32 -8.22 19.80
CA LYS A 42 -0.80 -8.68 21.10
C LYS A 42 -1.28 -7.80 22.27
N TRP A 43 -1.59 -6.53 21.99
CA TRP A 43 -2.05 -5.55 22.96
C TRP A 43 -3.08 -4.62 22.31
N GLY A 44 -4.12 -4.25 23.06
CA GLY A 44 -5.15 -3.31 22.61
C GLY A 44 -6.24 -3.95 21.75
N ALA A 45 -6.94 -3.13 20.98
CA ALA A 45 -8.02 -3.57 20.09
C ALA A 45 -7.46 -4.26 18.83
N PRO A 46 -8.19 -5.21 18.23
CA PRO A 46 -7.80 -5.83 16.97
C PRO A 46 -7.79 -4.82 15.82
N THR A 47 -7.04 -5.11 14.78
CA THR A 47 -7.10 -4.34 13.53
C THR A 47 -8.16 -4.93 12.61
N ILE A 48 -9.08 -4.09 12.15
CA ILE A 48 -10.06 -4.44 11.12
C ILE A 48 -9.57 -3.77 9.84
N THR A 49 -9.24 -4.55 8.81
CA THR A 49 -8.66 -4.02 7.57
C THR A 49 -9.14 -4.78 6.33
N ASN A 50 -9.18 -4.09 5.20
CA ASN A 50 -9.35 -4.64 3.86
C ASN A 50 -8.04 -4.64 3.05
N ASP A 51 -6.95 -4.10 3.60
CA ASP A 51 -5.66 -4.03 2.93
C ASP A 51 -4.96 -5.41 2.86
N GLY A 52 -4.71 -5.87 1.63
CA GLY A 52 -4.11 -7.16 1.36
C GLY A 52 -2.69 -7.32 1.89
N VAL A 53 -1.87 -6.26 1.91
CA VAL A 53 -0.49 -6.38 2.41
C VAL A 53 -0.46 -6.45 3.93
N SER A 54 -1.31 -5.70 4.63
CA SER A 54 -1.47 -5.79 6.08
C SER A 54 -1.93 -7.18 6.50
N ILE A 55 -2.91 -7.75 5.79
CA ILE A 55 -3.39 -9.12 6.06
C ILE A 55 -2.28 -10.14 5.79
N ALA A 56 -1.63 -10.05 4.63
CA ALA A 56 -0.57 -10.99 4.26
C ALA A 56 0.56 -11.00 5.30
N LYS A 57 0.98 -9.83 5.81
CA LYS A 57 2.06 -9.69 6.80
C LYS A 57 1.80 -10.47 8.09
N GLU A 58 0.55 -10.51 8.57
CA GLU A 58 0.17 -11.21 9.80
C GLU A 58 0.07 -12.73 9.65
N ILE A 59 0.10 -13.26 8.43
CA ILE A 59 0.02 -14.70 8.19
C ILE A 59 1.41 -15.32 8.39
N ASP A 60 1.54 -16.10 9.46
CA ASP A 60 2.69 -16.95 9.76
C ASP A 60 2.21 -18.39 9.97
N LEU A 61 2.78 -19.33 9.21
CA LEU A 61 2.36 -20.73 9.18
C LEU A 61 3.38 -21.60 9.93
N GLU A 62 2.89 -22.59 10.69
CA GLU A 62 3.75 -23.47 11.49
C GLU A 62 4.58 -24.43 10.63
N ASP A 63 3.99 -25.01 9.57
CA ASP A 63 4.72 -25.91 8.68
C ASP A 63 5.75 -25.10 7.85
N PRO A 64 7.04 -25.47 7.90
CA PRO A 64 8.09 -24.71 7.23
C PRO A 64 7.91 -24.59 5.70
N TYR A 65 7.33 -25.59 5.04
CA TYR A 65 7.13 -25.57 3.59
C TYR A 65 5.90 -24.76 3.22
N GLU A 66 4.80 -24.88 3.96
CA GLU A 66 3.64 -24.03 3.77
C GLU A 66 4.02 -22.56 4.03
N ARG A 67 4.80 -22.28 5.08
CA ARG A 67 5.31 -20.93 5.33
C ARG A 67 6.13 -20.39 4.18
N ILE A 68 7.02 -21.18 3.57
CA ILE A 68 7.76 -20.74 2.37
C ILE A 68 6.78 -20.38 1.24
N GLY A 69 5.74 -21.19 1.02
CA GLY A 69 4.69 -20.88 0.05
C GLY A 69 4.02 -19.54 0.33
N ALA A 70 3.59 -19.31 1.57
CA ALA A 70 2.99 -18.05 1.99
C ALA A 70 3.96 -16.86 1.81
N GLU A 71 5.22 -16.99 2.22
CA GLU A 71 6.24 -15.94 2.07
C GLU A 71 6.48 -15.54 0.61
N LEU A 72 6.43 -16.49 -0.33
CA LEU A 72 6.55 -16.18 -1.77
C LEU A 72 5.44 -15.27 -2.27
N VAL A 73 4.21 -15.45 -1.78
CA VAL A 73 3.07 -14.59 -2.16
C VAL A 73 3.08 -13.27 -1.40
N LYS A 74 3.51 -13.30 -0.13
CA LYS A 74 3.73 -12.10 0.68
C LYS A 74 4.71 -11.15 -0.01
N GLU A 75 5.77 -11.68 -0.62
CA GLU A 75 6.73 -10.89 -1.38
C GLU A 75 6.10 -10.24 -2.63
N VAL A 76 5.17 -10.92 -3.31
CA VAL A 76 4.41 -10.33 -4.44
C VAL A 76 3.55 -9.17 -3.96
N ALA A 77 2.82 -9.34 -2.86
CA ALA A 77 1.98 -8.28 -2.29
C ALA A 77 2.82 -7.08 -1.87
N LYS A 78 3.92 -7.33 -1.13
CA LYS A 78 4.85 -6.29 -0.68
C LYS A 78 5.49 -5.55 -1.84
N LYS A 79 5.93 -6.27 -2.88
CA LYS A 79 6.57 -5.61 -4.02
C LYS A 79 5.61 -4.73 -4.81
N THR A 80 4.34 -5.09 -4.83
CA THR A 80 3.28 -4.28 -5.46
C THR A 80 3.03 -3.01 -4.65
N ASP A 81 2.94 -3.14 -3.32
CA ASP A 81 2.81 -2.02 -2.38
C ASP A 81 3.98 -1.02 -2.54
N ASP A 82 5.22 -1.51 -2.58
CA ASP A 82 6.43 -0.67 -2.75
C ASP A 82 6.45 0.12 -4.08
N VAL A 83 5.78 -0.38 -5.12
CA VAL A 83 5.82 0.22 -6.47
C VAL A 83 4.62 1.11 -6.75
N ALA A 84 3.44 0.74 -6.24
CA ALA A 84 2.18 1.37 -6.60
C ALA A 84 1.36 1.86 -5.40
N GLY A 85 1.58 1.35 -4.19
CA GLY A 85 0.78 1.66 -3.00
C GLY A 85 -0.66 1.15 -3.01
N ASP A 86 -1.07 0.43 -4.06
CA ASP A 86 -2.41 -0.18 -4.23
C ASP A 86 -2.28 -1.45 -5.11
N GLY A 87 -3.31 -2.30 -5.13
CA GLY A 87 -3.39 -3.49 -5.97
C GLY A 87 -2.78 -4.75 -5.35
N THR A 88 -2.44 -4.71 -4.06
CA THR A 88 -1.80 -5.81 -3.31
C THR A 88 -2.66 -7.09 -3.32
N THR A 89 -3.98 -6.95 -3.16
CA THR A 89 -4.95 -8.06 -3.24
C THR A 89 -5.02 -8.63 -4.66
N THR A 90 -5.05 -7.78 -5.69
CA THR A 90 -5.07 -8.22 -7.09
C THR A 90 -3.80 -9.01 -7.44
N ALA A 91 -2.64 -8.50 -7.06
CA ALA A 91 -1.36 -9.16 -7.28
C ALA A 91 -1.30 -10.53 -6.59
N THR A 92 -1.79 -10.61 -5.34
CA THR A 92 -1.90 -11.85 -4.57
C THR A 92 -2.75 -12.90 -5.29
N VAL A 93 -3.94 -12.50 -5.76
CA VAL A 93 -4.86 -13.41 -6.46
C VAL A 93 -4.29 -13.87 -7.81
N LEU A 94 -3.64 -12.98 -8.56
CA LEU A 94 -2.99 -13.33 -9.83
C LEU A 94 -1.84 -14.31 -9.61
N ALA A 95 -0.95 -14.05 -8.65
CA ALA A 95 0.16 -14.95 -8.33
C ALA A 95 -0.34 -16.33 -7.90
N TRP A 96 -1.34 -16.36 -7.03
CA TRP A 96 -2.01 -17.60 -6.62
C TRP A 96 -2.57 -18.38 -7.82
N SER A 97 -3.32 -17.71 -8.70
CA SER A 97 -3.91 -18.33 -9.89
C SER A 97 -2.85 -18.88 -10.84
N MET A 98 -1.79 -18.12 -11.11
CA MET A 98 -0.69 -18.53 -11.99
C MET A 98 0.05 -19.75 -11.43
N VAL A 99 0.31 -19.79 -10.13
CA VAL A 99 0.99 -20.95 -9.53
C VAL A 99 0.08 -22.17 -9.55
N ARG A 100 -1.19 -22.04 -9.19
CA ARG A 100 -2.14 -23.16 -9.19
C ARG A 100 -2.26 -23.81 -10.57
N GLU A 101 -2.48 -23.02 -11.62
CA GLU A 101 -2.55 -23.54 -12.99
C GLU A 101 -1.18 -24.01 -13.50
N GLY A 102 -0.09 -23.34 -13.12
CA GLY A 102 1.27 -23.76 -13.45
C GLY A 102 1.60 -25.14 -12.88
N LEU A 103 1.33 -25.37 -11.59
CA LEU A 103 1.56 -26.65 -10.91
C LEU A 103 0.72 -27.77 -11.52
N ARG A 104 -0.54 -27.49 -11.86
CA ARG A 104 -1.40 -28.45 -12.58
C ARG A 104 -0.79 -28.90 -13.90
N ASN A 105 -0.25 -27.99 -14.70
CA ASN A 105 0.40 -28.31 -15.97
C ASN A 105 1.71 -29.07 -15.77
N VAL A 106 2.51 -28.71 -14.75
CA VAL A 106 3.73 -29.44 -14.40
C VAL A 106 3.42 -30.87 -13.97
N ALA A 107 2.35 -31.08 -13.18
CA ALA A 107 1.88 -32.42 -12.80
C ALA A 107 1.43 -33.23 -14.02
N ALA A 108 0.92 -32.59 -15.07
CA ALA A 108 0.60 -33.22 -16.35
C ALA A 108 1.83 -33.50 -17.25
N GLY A 109 3.05 -33.20 -16.78
CA GLY A 109 4.30 -33.49 -17.47
C GLY A 109 4.85 -32.32 -18.31
N ALA A 110 4.26 -31.12 -18.21
CA ALA A 110 4.79 -29.95 -18.91
C ALA A 110 6.15 -29.51 -18.33
N ASN A 111 7.02 -29.02 -19.20
CA ASN A 111 8.31 -28.47 -18.79
C ASN A 111 8.13 -27.09 -18.12
N PRO A 112 8.48 -26.92 -16.82
CA PRO A 112 8.28 -25.67 -16.09
C PRO A 112 9.03 -24.49 -16.70
N MET A 113 10.19 -24.71 -17.32
CA MET A 113 10.96 -23.65 -17.99
C MET A 113 10.25 -23.14 -19.25
N SER A 114 9.52 -24.01 -19.95
CA SER A 114 8.73 -23.61 -21.11
C SER A 114 7.48 -22.86 -20.70
N LEU A 115 6.81 -23.30 -19.62
CA LEU A 115 5.68 -22.59 -19.03
C LEU A 115 6.07 -21.17 -18.59
N LYS A 116 7.20 -21.02 -17.89
CA LYS A 116 7.73 -19.72 -17.46
C LYS A 116 7.91 -18.76 -18.65
N LYS A 117 8.58 -19.22 -19.72
CA LYS A 117 8.77 -18.40 -20.93
C LYS A 117 7.45 -17.98 -21.58
N GLY A 118 6.47 -18.89 -21.60
CA GLY A 118 5.13 -18.60 -22.11
C GLY A 118 4.40 -17.55 -21.26
N ILE A 119 4.47 -17.66 -19.93
CA ILE A 119 3.90 -16.69 -18.99
C ILE A 119 4.56 -15.32 -19.19
N GLU A 120 5.89 -15.25 -19.29
CA GLU A 120 6.62 -13.99 -19.51
C GLU A 120 6.18 -13.30 -20.81
N ALA A 121 6.07 -14.05 -21.91
CA ALA A 121 5.61 -13.52 -23.18
C ALA A 121 4.16 -13.04 -23.12
N ALA A 122 3.27 -13.79 -22.45
CA ALA A 122 1.87 -13.42 -22.28
C ALA A 122 1.69 -12.17 -21.42
N VAL A 123 2.48 -12.06 -20.33
CA VAL A 123 2.47 -10.88 -19.45
C VAL A 123 2.97 -9.64 -20.20
N ALA A 124 4.04 -9.76 -21.00
CA ALA A 124 4.52 -8.65 -21.81
C ALA A 124 3.43 -8.13 -22.76
N ALA A 125 2.80 -9.03 -23.52
CA ALA A 125 1.70 -8.67 -24.42
C ALA A 125 0.51 -8.05 -23.68
N ALA A 126 0.13 -8.59 -22.52
CA ALA A 126 -0.97 -8.04 -21.72
C ALA A 126 -0.66 -6.62 -21.20
N VAL A 127 0.57 -6.37 -20.74
CA VAL A 127 1.01 -5.04 -20.27
C VAL A 127 1.00 -4.04 -21.41
N ASP A 128 1.43 -4.42 -22.60
CA ASP A 128 1.42 -3.53 -23.77
C ASP A 128 -0.01 -3.10 -24.14
N VAL A 129 -0.96 -4.05 -24.15
CA VAL A 129 -2.38 -3.73 -24.40
C VAL A 129 -2.96 -2.81 -23.32
N ILE A 130 -2.60 -3.01 -22.04
CA ILE A 130 -3.02 -2.13 -20.94
C ILE A 130 -2.51 -0.70 -21.17
N ARG A 131 -1.25 -0.55 -21.59
CA ARG A 131 -0.66 0.76 -21.89
C ARG A 131 -1.33 1.45 -23.07
N GLU A 132 -1.61 0.70 -24.13
CA GLU A 132 -2.30 1.23 -25.33
C GLU A 132 -3.73 1.69 -25.00
N SER A 133 -4.37 1.06 -24.02
CA SER A 133 -5.73 1.38 -23.60
C SER A 133 -5.80 2.43 -22.48
N ALA A 134 -4.66 2.89 -21.98
CA ALA A 134 -4.60 3.83 -20.85
C ALA A 134 -5.10 5.23 -21.26
N GLN A 135 -5.81 5.88 -20.36
CA GLN A 135 -6.27 7.26 -20.53
C GLN A 135 -5.58 8.16 -19.52
N ASP A 136 -5.08 9.31 -19.97
CA ASP A 136 -4.53 10.32 -19.07
C ASP A 136 -5.68 11.04 -18.36
N VAL A 137 -5.69 10.95 -17.04
CA VAL A 137 -6.71 11.55 -16.16
C VAL A 137 -6.24 12.85 -15.52
N SER A 138 -4.99 13.26 -15.73
CA SER A 138 -4.34 14.29 -14.92
C SER A 138 -4.87 15.72 -15.13
N SER A 139 -5.66 15.94 -16.17
CA SER A 139 -6.31 17.23 -16.46
C SER A 139 -7.80 17.27 -16.08
N ASP A 140 -8.40 16.16 -15.70
CA ASP A 140 -9.84 16.07 -15.40
C ASP A 140 -10.05 15.77 -13.91
N LYS A 141 -10.47 16.82 -13.19
CA LYS A 141 -10.80 16.76 -11.76
C LYS A 141 -11.84 15.67 -11.44
N GLY A 142 -12.82 15.47 -12.31
CA GLY A 142 -13.85 14.43 -12.15
C GLY A 142 -13.27 13.03 -12.30
N GLN A 143 -12.34 12.83 -13.24
CA GLN A 143 -11.65 11.54 -13.38
C GLN A 143 -10.72 11.26 -12.18
N ILE A 144 -10.00 12.26 -11.68
CA ILE A 144 -9.19 12.13 -10.46
C ILE A 144 -10.07 11.72 -9.27
N ALA A 145 -11.22 12.38 -9.08
CA ALA A 145 -12.17 12.04 -8.03
C ALA A 145 -12.67 10.60 -8.15
N ASN A 146 -12.98 10.14 -9.36
CA ASN A 146 -13.41 8.77 -9.60
C ASN A 146 -12.33 7.74 -9.26
N VAL A 147 -11.08 7.98 -9.65
CA VAL A 147 -9.96 7.07 -9.32
C VAL A 147 -9.77 6.98 -7.81
N ALA A 148 -9.73 8.12 -7.12
CA ALA A 148 -9.59 8.17 -5.66
C ALA A 148 -10.78 7.50 -4.95
N ALA A 149 -12.02 7.74 -5.42
CA ALA A 149 -13.21 7.14 -4.86
C ALA A 149 -13.25 5.62 -5.04
N ILE A 150 -12.83 5.10 -6.19
CA ILE A 150 -12.77 3.66 -6.45
C ILE A 150 -11.73 2.98 -5.55
N SER A 151 -10.56 3.61 -5.38
CA SER A 151 -9.49 3.05 -4.54
C SER A 151 -9.87 3.09 -3.05
N ALA A 152 -10.45 4.20 -2.57
CA ALA A 152 -10.92 4.32 -1.19
C ALA A 152 -12.21 3.54 -0.90
N GLY A 153 -13.01 3.25 -1.93
CA GLY A 153 -14.36 2.71 -1.78
C GLY A 153 -15.38 3.73 -1.27
N ASP A 154 -15.06 5.02 -1.35
CA ASP A 154 -15.85 6.12 -0.78
C ASP A 154 -15.79 7.37 -1.67
N THR A 155 -16.97 7.87 -2.05
CA THR A 155 -17.10 9.04 -2.92
C THR A 155 -16.69 10.35 -2.25
N GLU A 156 -16.95 10.50 -0.94
CA GLU A 156 -16.61 11.71 -0.18
C GLU A 156 -15.09 11.86 -0.07
N ILE A 157 -14.38 10.75 0.19
CA ILE A 157 -12.91 10.71 0.19
C ILE A 157 -12.37 11.07 -1.20
N GLY A 158 -12.95 10.51 -2.26
CA GLY A 158 -12.49 10.78 -3.62
C GLY A 158 -12.67 12.25 -4.04
N GLU A 159 -13.79 12.86 -3.69
CA GLU A 159 -14.06 14.29 -3.90
C GLU A 159 -13.06 15.16 -3.15
N MET A 160 -12.80 14.85 -1.87
CA MET A 160 -11.86 15.61 -1.04
C MET A 160 -10.42 15.53 -1.56
N ILE A 161 -9.95 14.35 -1.96
CA ILE A 161 -8.62 14.17 -2.56
C ILE A 161 -8.50 14.97 -3.86
N SER A 162 -9.55 14.95 -4.70
CA SER A 162 -9.57 15.70 -5.94
C SER A 162 -9.54 17.23 -5.70
N GLU A 163 -10.25 17.71 -4.68
CA GLU A 163 -10.18 19.11 -4.27
C GLU A 163 -8.80 19.50 -3.74
N ALA A 164 -8.17 18.62 -2.94
CA ALA A 164 -6.82 18.84 -2.45
C ALA A 164 -5.82 18.99 -3.60
N ILE A 165 -5.83 18.05 -4.56
CA ILE A 165 -4.94 18.06 -5.74
C ILE A 165 -5.15 19.33 -6.59
N ASP A 166 -6.40 19.77 -6.77
CA ASP A 166 -6.74 20.98 -7.51
C ASP A 166 -6.18 22.25 -6.84
N LYS A 167 -6.17 22.30 -5.50
CA LYS A 167 -5.62 23.43 -4.72
C LYS A 167 -4.09 23.44 -4.68
N VAL A 168 -3.44 22.29 -4.48
CA VAL A 168 -1.97 22.21 -4.35
C VAL A 168 -1.25 22.06 -5.69
N GLY A 169 -1.98 21.74 -6.76
CA GLY A 169 -1.44 21.39 -8.07
C GLY A 169 -0.92 19.95 -8.13
N LYS A 170 -0.66 19.46 -9.35
CA LYS A 170 -0.25 18.06 -9.61
C LYS A 170 1.01 17.62 -8.84
N ASP A 171 1.93 18.55 -8.61
CA ASP A 171 3.21 18.30 -7.93
C ASP A 171 3.18 18.75 -6.45
N GLY A 172 2.01 19.12 -5.93
CA GLY A 172 1.84 19.50 -4.53
C GLY A 172 1.90 18.31 -3.59
N VAL A 173 2.16 18.59 -2.31
CA VAL A 173 2.26 17.57 -1.27
C VAL A 173 0.96 17.52 -0.48
N ILE A 174 0.40 16.32 -0.33
CA ILE A 174 -0.77 16.06 0.50
C ILE A 174 -0.33 15.18 1.67
N THR A 175 -0.69 15.58 2.87
CA THR A 175 -0.43 14.83 4.11
C THR A 175 -1.77 14.49 4.76
N VAL A 176 -1.90 13.27 5.26
CA VAL A 176 -3.06 12.81 6.03
C VAL A 176 -2.67 12.80 7.51
N GLU A 177 -3.44 13.49 8.34
CA GLU A 177 -3.25 13.56 9.80
C GLU A 177 -4.51 13.04 10.52
N GLU A 178 -4.32 12.51 11.73
CA GLU A 178 -5.44 12.05 12.56
C GLU A 178 -6.12 13.25 13.24
N GLY A 179 -7.35 13.55 12.82
CA GLY A 179 -8.15 14.62 13.39
C GLY A 179 -8.63 14.35 14.82
N GLN A 180 -8.86 15.41 15.59
CA GLN A 180 -9.46 15.35 16.93
C GLN A 180 -10.99 15.55 16.90
N SER A 181 -11.53 16.02 15.77
CA SER A 181 -12.96 16.22 15.53
C SER A 181 -13.57 15.04 14.75
N PHE A 182 -14.90 14.98 14.72
CA PHE A 182 -15.61 14.08 13.81
C PHE A 182 -15.69 14.69 12.42
N GLY A 183 -15.51 13.85 11.40
CA GLY A 183 -15.56 14.25 10.01
C GLY A 183 -14.17 14.34 9.39
N MET A 184 -14.13 14.76 8.14
CA MET A 184 -12.89 15.02 7.41
C MET A 184 -12.77 16.53 7.17
N GLU A 185 -11.61 17.07 7.47
CA GLU A 185 -11.28 18.48 7.27
C GLU A 185 -10.05 18.56 6.34
N MET A 186 -10.02 19.59 5.49
CA MET A 186 -8.91 19.82 4.57
C MET A 186 -8.36 21.22 4.81
N ASP A 187 -7.13 21.26 5.30
CA ASP A 187 -6.38 22.50 5.50
C ASP A 187 -5.36 22.70 4.39
N LEU A 188 -5.41 23.87 3.75
CA LEU A 188 -4.37 24.30 2.82
C LEU A 188 -3.33 25.10 3.59
N VAL A 189 -2.12 24.56 3.69
CA VAL A 189 -0.98 25.29 4.27
C VAL A 189 -0.29 26.08 3.17
N GLU A 190 -0.51 27.40 3.14
CA GLU A 190 0.23 28.30 2.27
C GLU A 190 1.64 28.55 2.83
N GLY A 191 2.66 28.44 1.97
CA GLY A 191 4.06 28.66 2.35
C GLY A 191 4.81 27.39 2.73
N MET A 192 5.72 27.49 3.69
CA MET A 192 6.62 26.40 4.07
C MET A 192 6.46 26.11 5.57
N ARG A 193 6.07 24.87 5.90
CA ARG A 193 5.90 24.40 7.28
C ARG A 193 6.92 23.32 7.59
N PHE A 194 7.45 23.34 8.81
CA PHE A 194 8.29 22.29 9.35
C PHE A 194 7.73 21.85 10.70
N ASP A 195 7.98 20.59 11.07
CA ASP A 195 7.61 20.07 12.39
C ASP A 195 8.61 20.51 13.48
N LYS A 196 8.75 21.83 13.64
CA LYS A 196 9.56 22.52 14.66
C LYS A 196 8.88 23.82 15.07
N GLY A 197 8.67 23.98 16.38
CA GLY A 197 8.20 25.22 16.98
C GLY A 197 9.34 26.10 17.49
N TYR A 198 8.97 27.16 18.22
CA TYR A 198 9.91 28.03 18.93
C TYR A 198 10.67 27.26 20.03
N ILE A 199 11.95 27.60 20.22
CA ILE A 199 12.82 26.93 21.21
C ILE A 199 12.47 27.37 22.64
N SER A 200 11.88 28.56 22.81
CA SER A 200 11.57 29.17 24.09
C SER A 200 10.14 29.70 24.10
N PRO A 201 9.34 29.44 25.15
CA PRO A 201 7.97 29.94 25.24
C PRO A 201 7.91 31.49 25.32
N TYR A 202 9.02 32.15 25.64
CA TYR A 202 9.11 33.61 25.62
C TYR A 202 9.03 34.21 24.21
N PHE A 203 9.07 33.41 23.14
CA PHE A 203 8.91 33.88 21.76
C PHE A 203 7.44 33.97 21.31
N VAL A 204 6.49 33.57 22.16
CA VAL A 204 5.05 33.69 21.89
C VAL A 204 4.66 35.17 21.77
N THR A 205 3.95 35.50 20.70
CA THR A 205 3.40 36.85 20.46
C THR A 205 1.87 36.86 20.54
N ASP A 206 1.22 35.70 20.35
CA ASP A 206 -0.21 35.47 20.59
C ASP A 206 -0.38 34.53 21.79
N PRO A 207 -0.70 35.05 22.99
CA PRO A 207 -0.84 34.24 24.20
C PRO A 207 -2.07 33.34 24.22
N ASP A 208 -3.13 33.68 23.48
CA ASP A 208 -4.38 32.92 23.49
C ASP A 208 -4.23 31.65 22.65
N ARG A 209 -3.51 31.74 21.53
CA ARG A 209 -3.22 30.61 20.63
C ARG A 209 -1.89 29.93 20.90
N MET A 210 -1.03 30.53 21.74
CA MET A 210 0.36 30.12 21.97
C MET A 210 1.18 30.07 20.67
N GLU A 211 1.08 31.13 19.86
CA GLU A 211 1.74 31.24 18.55
C GLU A 211 2.80 32.35 18.54
N ALA A 212 3.82 32.19 17.68
CA ALA A 212 4.83 33.20 17.40
C ALA A 212 4.61 33.76 15.97
N VAL A 213 3.90 34.87 15.89
CA VAL A 213 3.50 35.55 14.64
C VAL A 213 4.46 36.70 14.38
N LEU A 214 5.21 36.63 13.28
CA LEU A 214 6.18 37.64 12.87
C LEU A 214 5.80 38.19 11.49
N GLU A 215 5.60 39.49 11.37
CA GLU A 215 5.39 40.18 10.10
C GLU A 215 6.73 40.62 9.48
N ASP A 216 6.93 40.35 8.18
CA ASP A 216 8.15 40.62 7.42
C ASP A 216 9.47 40.31 8.16
N PRO A 217 9.66 39.07 8.68
CA PRO A 217 10.84 38.74 9.45
C PRO A 217 12.08 38.55 8.57
N TYR A 218 13.25 38.77 9.18
CA TYR A 218 14.50 38.25 8.64
C TYR A 218 14.63 36.76 8.94
N VAL A 219 14.97 35.95 7.92
CA VAL A 219 15.20 34.50 8.07
C VAL A 219 16.70 34.22 8.05
N LEU A 220 17.23 33.68 9.15
CA LEU A 220 18.64 33.29 9.29
C LEU A 220 18.79 31.77 9.19
N PHE A 221 19.45 31.29 8.14
CA PHE A 221 19.81 29.87 7.99
C PHE A 221 21.23 29.61 8.51
N VAL A 222 21.36 28.70 9.48
CA VAL A 222 22.66 28.30 10.05
C VAL A 222 22.77 26.78 10.02
N GLY A 223 23.85 26.27 9.42
CA GLY A 223 24.10 24.82 9.31
C GLY A 223 24.64 24.15 10.59
N SER A 224 24.97 24.95 11.61
CA SER A 224 25.51 24.51 12.89
C SER A 224 24.72 25.12 14.05
N LYS A 225 24.91 24.59 15.26
CA LYS A 225 24.34 25.18 16.49
C LYS A 225 24.91 26.58 16.71
N ILE A 226 24.07 27.51 17.15
CA ILE A 226 24.48 28.84 17.63
C ILE A 226 24.80 28.70 19.13
N THR A 227 26.08 28.72 19.49
CA THR A 227 26.54 28.48 20.87
C THR A 227 27.18 29.68 21.54
N ALA A 228 27.55 30.70 20.76
CA ALA A 228 28.09 31.96 21.26
C ALA A 228 27.24 33.11 20.73
N VAL A 229 26.89 34.02 21.63
CA VAL A 229 26.21 35.30 21.34
C VAL A 229 27.24 36.40 21.53
#